data_AF-C0E387-F1
#
_entry.id   AF-C0E387-F1
#
_cell.length_a   1.000
_cell.length_b   1.000
_cell.length_c   1.000
_cell.angle_alpha   90.00
_cell.angle_beta   90.00
_cell.angle_gamma   90.00
#
_symmetry.space_group_name_H-M   'P 1'
#
loop_
_entity.id
_entity.type
_entity.pdbx_description
1 polymer ?
#
loop_
_entity_poly.entity_id
_entity_poly.type
_entity_poly.pdbx_seq_one_letter_code
_entity_poly.pdbx_strand_id
1 'polypeptide(L)'
;MEDLDPTAQLIIDGTLLQCWSWKDHSELYSGKHKTTGLNVQVACTLSGTLAWISDPQDGCTHDAQALHRSGLLDVPATDLPDGASPPRHIGDKGYIGLGMITPKRKPAKLPLRPDDKAYNRAVNQIRYKIERVIANTKTWRVLHTGYRRPPETFPETITAVLGLIFTYTL
;
A
#
# COMPACT_ATOMS: atom_id res chain seq x y z
N MET A 1 9.50 9.09 8.97
CA MET A 1 8.44 8.32 9.66
C MET A 1 8.18 9.01 11.00
N GLU A 2 7.87 10.30 11.00
CA GLU A 2 7.81 11.10 12.25
C GLU A 2 6.39 11.51 12.66
N ASP A 3 5.35 11.18 11.86
CA ASP A 3 3.98 11.71 12.07
C ASP A 3 2.88 10.64 12.19
N LEU A 4 3.20 9.34 12.15
CA LEU A 4 2.19 8.30 12.34
C LEU A 4 2.08 7.93 13.81
N ASP A 5 0.85 7.94 14.35
CA ASP A 5 0.56 7.37 15.66
C ASP A 5 0.93 5.88 15.66
N PRO A 6 1.97 5.47 16.43
CA PRO A 6 2.48 4.09 16.43
C PRO A 6 1.47 3.09 17.01
N THR A 7 0.42 3.58 17.68
CA THR A 7 -0.66 2.75 18.21
C THR A 7 -1.84 2.59 17.24
N ALA A 8 -1.86 3.36 16.14
CA ALA A 8 -2.97 3.36 15.20
C ALA A 8 -3.01 2.09 14.35
N GLN A 9 -4.18 1.44 14.32
CA GLN A 9 -4.45 0.39 13.33
C GLN A 9 -4.74 1.02 11.96
N LEU A 10 -3.99 0.57 10.95
CA LEU A 10 -4.09 1.07 9.57
C LEU A 10 -4.60 -0.01 8.62
N ILE A 11 -5.18 0.44 7.51
CA ILE A 11 -5.52 -0.38 6.35
C ILE A 11 -4.49 -0.10 5.27
N ILE A 12 -3.81 -1.12 4.78
CA ILE A 12 -2.66 -1.01 3.87
C ILE A 12 -2.95 -1.76 2.56
N ASP A 13 -2.64 -1.12 1.44
CA ASP A 13 -2.65 -1.75 0.13
C ASP A 13 -1.59 -1.15 -0.80
N GLY A 14 -1.21 -1.92 -1.81
CA GLY A 14 -0.17 -1.59 -2.77
C GLY A 14 -0.78 -1.07 -4.05
N THR A 15 -0.13 -0.11 -4.69
CA THR A 15 -0.59 0.39 -5.98
C THR A 15 0.55 0.77 -6.90
N LEU A 16 0.37 0.51 -8.19
CA LEU A 16 1.34 0.87 -9.22
C LEU A 16 1.05 2.26 -9.78
N LEU A 17 2.03 3.17 -9.68
CA LEU A 17 2.01 4.47 -10.34
C LEU A 17 2.63 4.31 -11.73
N GLN A 18 1.80 4.38 -12.77
CA GLN A 18 2.23 4.02 -14.12
C GLN A 18 3.26 5.01 -14.67
N CYS A 19 4.23 4.49 -15.42
CA CYS A 19 5.24 5.26 -16.10
C CYS A 19 5.49 4.73 -17.51
N TRP A 20 6.23 5.48 -18.31
CA TRP A 20 6.65 5.06 -19.63
C TRP A 20 7.54 3.81 -19.55
N SER A 21 7.58 3.05 -20.64
CA SER A 21 8.49 1.92 -20.77
C SER A 21 9.82 2.40 -21.34
N TRP A 22 10.73 2.84 -20.47
CA TRP A 22 12.08 3.23 -20.89
C TRP A 22 12.91 2.00 -21.28
N LYS A 23 13.80 2.20 -22.26
CA LYS A 23 14.78 1.19 -22.62
C LYS A 23 15.69 0.91 -21.43
N ASP A 24 16.09 -0.35 -21.26
CA ASP A 24 17.02 -0.81 -20.22
C ASP A 24 16.50 -0.69 -18.77
N HIS A 25 15.20 -0.41 -18.57
CA HIS A 25 14.54 -0.32 -17.27
C HIS A 25 13.48 -1.43 -17.06
N SER A 26 13.94 -2.69 -17.13
CA SER A 26 13.05 -3.86 -17.01
C SER A 26 12.41 -4.03 -15.62
N GLU A 27 13.05 -3.50 -14.58
CA GLU A 27 12.61 -3.50 -13.20
C GLU A 27 11.29 -2.74 -12.99
N LEU A 28 10.99 -1.76 -13.86
CA LEU A 28 9.73 -1.02 -13.83
C LEU A 28 8.53 -1.88 -14.23
N TYR A 29 8.74 -3.01 -14.91
CA TYR A 29 7.65 -3.84 -15.39
C TYR A 29 6.97 -4.61 -14.25
N SER A 30 5.69 -4.32 -14.02
CA SER A 30 4.88 -5.06 -13.07
C SER A 30 4.21 -6.26 -13.71
N GLY A 31 4.62 -7.46 -13.29
CA GLY A 31 3.99 -8.71 -13.75
C GLY A 31 2.51 -8.83 -13.38
N LYS A 32 2.07 -8.18 -12.29
CA LYS A 32 0.69 -8.12 -11.79
C LYS A 32 -0.19 -7.22 -12.66
N HIS A 33 0.30 -6.04 -13.01
CA HIS A 33 -0.46 -5.04 -13.77
C HIS A 33 -0.23 -5.09 -15.28
N LYS A 34 0.75 -5.87 -15.75
CA LYS A 34 1.15 -5.99 -17.16
C LYS A 34 1.51 -4.64 -17.81
N THR A 35 2.09 -3.75 -17.01
CA THR A 35 2.52 -2.41 -17.44
C THR A 35 3.72 -1.95 -16.60
N THR A 36 4.39 -0.88 -17.03
CA THR A 36 5.51 -0.27 -16.32
C THR A 36 5.04 0.76 -15.30
N GLY A 37 5.74 0.85 -14.17
CA GLY A 37 5.44 1.79 -13.11
C GLY A 37 6.34 1.64 -11.89
N LEU A 38 6.08 2.47 -10.89
CA LEU A 38 6.66 2.34 -9.56
C LEU A 38 5.60 1.82 -8.58
N ASN A 39 5.97 0.85 -7.76
CA ASN A 39 5.10 0.30 -6.72
C ASN A 39 5.21 1.17 -5.46
N VAL A 40 4.08 1.68 -4.97
CA VAL A 40 4.00 2.37 -3.67
C VAL A 40 3.02 1.65 -2.76
N GLN A 41 3.32 1.64 -1.46
CA GLN A 41 2.42 1.17 -0.43
C GLN A 41 1.64 2.36 0.13
N VAL A 42 0.34 2.19 0.34
CA VAL A 42 -0.55 3.25 0.83
C VAL A 42 -1.20 2.74 2.10
N ALA A 43 -1.23 3.59 3.13
CA ALA A 43 -1.92 3.33 4.38
C ALA A 43 -2.98 4.39 4.67
N CYS A 44 -4.13 3.96 5.15
CA CYS A 44 -5.19 4.84 5.63
C CYS A 44 -5.70 4.40 7.00
N THR A 45 -6.28 5.35 7.74
CA THR A 45 -6.93 5.09 9.02
C THR A 45 -8.16 4.20 8.84
N LEU A 46 -8.69 3.65 9.95
CA LEU A 46 -9.97 2.93 9.91
C LEU A 46 -11.16 3.79 9.46
N SER A 47 -11.08 5.13 9.53
CA SER A 47 -12.11 6.03 8.98
C SER A 47 -11.98 6.21 7.46
N GLY A 48 -10.85 5.83 6.86
CA GLY A 48 -10.57 6.01 5.44
C GLY A 48 -9.82 7.32 5.12
N THR A 49 -9.17 7.93 6.11
CA THR A 49 -8.31 9.09 5.92
C THR A 49 -6.92 8.63 5.47
N LEU A 50 -6.38 9.21 4.40
CA LEU A 50 -5.00 8.91 3.98
C LEU A 50 -4.04 9.24 5.12
N ALA A 51 -3.21 8.28 5.52
CA ALA A 51 -2.28 8.43 6.64
C ALA A 51 -0.83 8.45 6.16
N TRP A 52 -0.50 7.67 5.12
CA TRP A 52 0.88 7.51 4.67
C TRP A 52 0.96 6.88 3.27
N ILE A 53 2.03 7.23 2.54
CA ILE A 53 2.42 6.59 1.29
C ILE A 53 3.94 6.36 1.34
N SER A 54 4.38 5.17 0.94
CA SER A 54 5.79 4.79 0.93
C SER A 54 6.59 5.53 -0.13
N ASP A 55 7.91 5.54 0.04
CA ASP A 55 8.81 5.75 -1.09
C ASP A 55 8.54 4.71 -2.20
N PRO A 56 8.67 5.11 -3.47
CA PRO A 56 8.45 4.20 -4.58
C PRO A 56 9.50 3.10 -4.64
N GLN A 57 9.04 1.90 -4.99
CA GLN A 57 9.85 0.73 -5.30
C GLN A 57 9.71 0.37 -6.78
N ASP A 58 10.62 -0.46 -7.30
CA ASP A 58 10.53 -0.98 -8.67
C ASP A 58 9.19 -1.68 -8.91
N GLY A 59 8.60 -1.50 -10.10
CA GLY A 59 7.28 -2.07 -10.43
C GLY A 59 7.20 -3.60 -10.38
N CYS A 60 8.34 -4.29 -10.51
CA CYS A 60 8.44 -5.73 -10.36
C CYS A 60 8.44 -6.21 -8.89
N THR A 61 8.64 -5.29 -7.93
CA THR A 61 8.73 -5.61 -6.50
C THR A 61 7.38 -6.14 -6.00
N HIS A 62 7.40 -7.31 -5.36
CA HIS A 62 6.23 -7.87 -4.70
C HIS A 62 5.74 -6.97 -3.57
N ASP A 63 4.42 -6.80 -3.45
CA ASP A 63 3.80 -5.91 -2.44
C ASP A 63 4.29 -6.18 -1.01
N ALA A 64 4.41 -7.45 -0.60
CA ALA A 64 4.95 -7.81 0.70
C ALA A 64 6.41 -7.36 0.92
N GLN A 65 7.24 -7.45 -0.12
CA GLN A 65 8.63 -7.00 -0.07
C GLN A 65 8.71 -5.47 -0.06
N ALA A 66 7.87 -4.79 -0.83
CA ALA A 66 7.78 -3.33 -0.83
C ALA A 66 7.34 -2.80 0.55
N LEU A 67 6.33 -3.43 1.16
CA LEU A 67 5.88 -3.08 2.51
C LEU A 67 6.96 -3.34 3.55
N HIS A 68 7.64 -4.48 3.50
CA HIS A 68 8.75 -4.75 4.41
C HIS A 68 9.88 -3.72 4.28
N ARG A 69 10.30 -3.37 3.05
CA ARG A 69 11.35 -2.36 2.81
C ARG A 69 10.96 -0.96 3.29
N SER A 70 9.67 -0.65 3.33
CA SER A 70 9.19 0.66 3.77
C SER A 70 9.37 0.91 5.28
N GLY A 71 9.63 -0.14 6.06
CA GLY A 71 9.76 -0.05 7.52
C GLY A 71 8.45 0.26 8.26
N LEU A 72 7.30 0.37 7.57
CA LEU A 72 6.03 0.76 8.20
C LEU A 72 5.60 -0.18 9.34
N LEU A 73 5.96 -1.47 9.26
CA LEU A 73 5.63 -2.46 10.28
C LEU A 73 6.65 -2.53 11.43
N ASP A 74 7.79 -1.84 11.29
CA ASP A 74 8.91 -1.91 12.22
C ASP A 74 8.76 -0.82 13.28
N VAL A 75 7.70 -0.91 14.09
CA VAL A 75 7.43 0.04 15.19
C VAL A 75 8.33 -0.26 16.38
N PRO A 76 9.27 0.64 16.76
CA PRO A 76 10.13 0.47 17.92
C PRO A 76 9.31 0.39 19.22
N ALA A 77 9.77 -0.44 20.17
CA ALA A 77 9.12 -0.52 21.48
C ALA A 77 9.15 0.81 22.27
N THR A 78 10.12 1.68 21.97
CA THR A 78 10.23 3.02 22.56
C THR A 78 9.10 3.95 22.16
N ASP A 79 8.44 3.66 21.03
CA ASP A 79 7.39 4.50 20.47
C ASP A 79 6.01 4.04 20.95
N LEU A 80 5.95 2.90 21.64
CA LEU A 80 4.73 2.33 22.18
C LEU A 80 4.61 2.60 23.69
N PRO A 81 3.38 2.72 24.22
CA PRO A 81 3.16 2.75 25.66
C PRO A 81 3.70 1.49 26.35
N ASP A 82 4.12 1.61 27.61
CA ASP A 82 4.63 0.50 28.40
C ASP A 82 3.67 -0.71 28.39
N GLY A 83 4.18 -1.86 27.95
CA GLY A 83 3.42 -3.11 27.86
C GLY A 83 2.46 -3.23 26.66
N ALA A 84 2.45 -2.25 25.75
CA ALA A 84 1.69 -2.33 24.51
C ALA A 84 2.42 -3.12 23.43
N SER A 85 1.66 -3.81 22.57
CA SER A 85 2.15 -4.45 21.35
C SER A 85 1.78 -3.61 20.13
N PRO A 86 2.57 -3.66 19.04
CA PRO A 86 2.22 -2.98 17.80
C PRO A 86 0.82 -3.39 17.30
N PRO A 87 0.04 -2.44 16.74
CA PRO A 87 -1.27 -2.74 16.19
C PRO A 87 -1.17 -3.71 15.01
N ARG A 88 -2.12 -4.65 14.91
CA ARG A 88 -2.21 -5.52 13.73
C ARG A 88 -2.91 -4.80 12.59
N HIS A 89 -2.15 -4.31 11.62
CA HIS A 89 -2.70 -3.66 10.42
C HIS A 89 -3.54 -4.62 9.55
N ILE A 90 -4.41 -4.06 8.73
CA ILE A 90 -5.30 -4.79 7.82
C ILE A 90 -4.75 -4.68 6.41
N GLY A 91 -4.63 -5.80 5.69
CA GLY A 91 -4.04 -5.84 4.36
C GLY A 91 -4.70 -6.82 3.42
N ASP A 92 -4.30 -6.76 2.15
CA ASP A 92 -4.68 -7.74 1.14
C ASP A 92 -4.03 -9.14 1.36
N LYS A 93 -4.34 -10.10 0.48
CA LYS A 93 -3.79 -11.47 0.56
C LYS A 93 -2.32 -11.58 0.16
N GLY A 94 -1.75 -10.54 -0.44
CA GLY A 94 -0.35 -10.40 -0.79
C GLY A 94 0.54 -10.28 0.44
N TYR A 95 0.03 -9.70 1.53
CA TYR A 95 0.76 -9.50 2.80
C TYR A 95 0.68 -10.67 3.79
N ILE A 96 0.19 -11.84 3.37
CA ILE A 96 0.16 -13.03 4.22
C ILE A 96 1.60 -13.38 4.65
N GLY A 97 1.80 -13.56 5.96
CA GLY A 97 3.11 -13.80 6.56
C GLY A 97 3.68 -12.59 7.31
N LEU A 98 3.10 -11.39 7.15
CA LEU A 98 3.57 -10.15 7.79
C LEU A 98 2.85 -9.82 9.11
N GLY A 99 2.19 -10.79 9.77
CA GLY A 99 1.48 -10.56 11.03
C GLY A 99 0.18 -9.73 10.92
N MET A 100 -0.27 -9.43 9.69
CA MET A 100 -1.43 -8.59 9.41
C MET A 100 -2.76 -9.36 9.41
N ILE A 101 -3.86 -8.64 9.61
CA ILE A 101 -5.22 -9.12 9.37
C ILE A 101 -5.44 -9.13 7.86
N THR A 102 -5.45 -10.33 7.27
CA THR A 102 -5.64 -10.52 5.82
C THR A 102 -6.80 -11.47 5.55
N PRO A 103 -7.47 -11.39 4.39
CA PRO A 103 -8.44 -12.40 3.99
C PRO A 103 -7.80 -13.79 3.86
N LYS A 104 -8.50 -14.83 4.31
CA LYS A 104 -8.04 -16.22 4.19
C LYS A 104 -8.01 -16.66 2.72
N ARG A 105 -6.92 -17.35 2.33
CA ARG A 105 -6.79 -17.97 1.01
C ARG A 105 -7.67 -19.21 0.91
N LYS A 106 -8.22 -19.43 -0.28
CA LYS A 106 -8.91 -20.67 -0.61
C LYS A 106 -7.87 -21.79 -0.66
N PRO A 107 -8.05 -22.91 0.07
CA PRO A 107 -7.15 -24.05 -0.04
C PRO A 107 -7.18 -24.66 -1.44
N ALA A 108 -6.08 -25.27 -1.87
CA ALA A 108 -6.01 -25.94 -3.17
C ALA A 108 -7.07 -27.05 -3.26
N LYS A 109 -7.82 -27.07 -4.36
CA LYS A 109 -8.86 -28.08 -4.67
C LYS A 109 -10.00 -28.22 -3.66
N LEU A 110 -10.12 -27.33 -2.67
CA LEU A 110 -11.22 -27.36 -1.68
C LEU A 110 -12.05 -26.07 -1.72
N PRO A 111 -13.35 -26.13 -1.40
CA PRO A 111 -14.15 -24.94 -1.24
C PRO A 111 -13.69 -24.12 -0.02
N LEU A 112 -13.89 -22.81 -0.07
CA LEU A 112 -13.72 -21.95 1.10
C LEU A 112 -14.85 -22.24 2.10
N ARG A 113 -14.51 -22.48 3.37
CA ARG A 113 -15.50 -22.76 4.42
C ARG A 113 -16.47 -21.57 4.57
N PRO A 114 -17.74 -21.79 4.94
CA PRO A 114 -18.70 -20.71 5.18
C PRO A 114 -18.17 -19.64 6.15
N ASP A 115 -17.53 -20.04 7.24
CA ASP A 115 -16.94 -19.11 8.22
C ASP A 115 -15.80 -18.27 7.62
N ASP A 116 -14.96 -18.89 6.78
CA ASP A 116 -13.89 -18.18 6.08
C ASP A 116 -14.45 -17.21 5.03
N LYS A 117 -15.60 -17.52 4.42
CA LYS A 117 -16.31 -16.58 3.54
C LYS A 117 -16.86 -15.40 4.32
N ALA A 118 -17.50 -15.64 5.48
CA ALA A 118 -18.03 -14.59 6.34
C ALA A 118 -16.91 -13.67 6.84
N TYR A 119 -15.80 -14.25 7.32
CA TYR A 119 -14.59 -13.52 7.71
C TYR A 119 -14.03 -12.69 6.55
N ASN A 120 -13.85 -13.28 5.37
CA ASN A 120 -13.36 -12.57 4.19
C ASN A 120 -14.27 -11.42 3.78
N ARG A 121 -15.60 -11.59 3.90
CA ARG A 121 -16.57 -10.53 3.64
C ARG A 121 -16.38 -9.35 4.60
N ALA A 122 -16.24 -9.62 5.89
CA ALA A 122 -16.01 -8.58 6.90
C ALA A 122 -14.69 -7.83 6.65
N VAL A 123 -13.58 -8.55 6.42
CA VAL A 123 -12.28 -7.93 6.12
C VAL A 123 -12.34 -7.09 4.83
N ASN A 124 -12.98 -7.61 3.78
CA ASN A 124 -13.10 -6.88 2.51
C ASN A 124 -13.99 -5.63 2.61
N GLN A 125 -15.02 -5.63 3.46
CA GLN A 125 -15.82 -4.42 3.72
C GLN A 125 -14.98 -3.29 4.34
N ILE A 126 -13.98 -3.64 5.15
CA ILE A 126 -13.03 -2.66 5.70
C ILE A 126 -12.04 -2.21 4.62
N ARG A 127 -11.45 -3.17 3.88
CA ARG A 127 -10.46 -2.89 2.82
C ARG A 127 -10.99 -1.98 1.70
N TYR A 128 -12.30 -1.95 1.46
CA TYR A 128 -12.88 -1.01 0.50
C TYR A 128 -12.47 0.47 0.75
N LYS A 129 -12.19 0.85 2.01
CA LYS A 129 -11.73 2.19 2.35
C LYS A 129 -10.37 2.53 1.73
N ILE A 130 -9.40 1.62 1.79
CA ILE A 130 -8.08 1.86 1.18
C ILE A 130 -8.16 1.88 -0.34
N GLU A 131 -9.03 1.06 -0.94
CA GLU A 131 -9.28 1.08 -2.39
C GLU A 131 -9.82 2.46 -2.85
N ARG A 132 -10.73 3.07 -2.06
CA ARG A 132 -11.20 4.45 -2.30
C ARG A 132 -10.10 5.49 -2.14
N VAL A 133 -9.27 5.38 -1.10
CA VAL A 133 -8.16 6.32 -0.87
C VAL A 133 -7.15 6.27 -2.03
N ILE A 134 -6.82 5.08 -2.50
CA ILE A 134 -5.95 4.89 -3.68
C ILE A 134 -6.59 5.49 -4.93
N ALA A 135 -7.88 5.25 -5.15
CA ALA A 135 -8.58 5.84 -6.29
C ALA A 135 -8.56 7.37 -6.25
N ASN A 136 -8.80 7.97 -5.09
CA ASN A 136 -8.73 9.42 -4.90
C ASN A 136 -7.31 9.96 -5.12
N THR A 137 -6.29 9.27 -4.61
CA THR A 137 -4.88 9.62 -4.84
C THR A 137 -4.55 9.61 -6.34
N LYS A 138 -5.10 8.66 -7.09
CA LYS A 138 -4.88 8.53 -8.54
C LYS A 138 -5.74 9.47 -9.40
N THR A 139 -6.57 10.32 -8.82
CA THR A 139 -7.20 11.43 -9.57
C THR A 139 -6.17 12.45 -10.06
N TRP A 140 -5.02 12.53 -9.38
CA TRP A 140 -3.86 13.29 -9.82
C TRP A 140 -3.27 12.65 -11.08
N ARG A 141 -3.53 13.27 -12.24
CA ARG A 141 -3.21 12.70 -13.56
C ARG A 141 -1.76 12.22 -13.66
N VAL A 142 -0.81 12.95 -13.09
CA VAL A 142 0.62 12.59 -13.12
C VAL A 142 0.92 11.23 -12.47
N LEU A 143 0.09 10.77 -11.53
CA LEU A 143 0.22 9.48 -10.85
C LEU A 143 -0.53 8.33 -11.56
N HIS A 144 -1.37 8.64 -12.55
CA HIS A 144 -2.25 7.67 -13.21
C HIS A 144 -2.01 7.53 -14.72
N THR A 145 -1.76 8.62 -15.45
CA THR A 145 -1.78 8.62 -16.93
C THR A 145 -0.44 8.24 -17.57
N GLY A 146 0.49 7.68 -16.81
CA GLY A 146 1.83 7.33 -17.27
C GLY A 146 2.78 8.52 -17.20
N TYR A 147 3.68 8.51 -16.20
CA TYR A 147 4.79 9.46 -16.11
C TYR A 147 5.78 9.28 -17.26
N ARG A 148 6.21 10.38 -17.91
CA ARG A 148 7.06 10.33 -19.12
C ARG A 148 8.38 11.09 -19.03
N ARG A 149 8.62 11.84 -17.95
CA ARG A 149 9.93 12.47 -17.70
C ARG A 149 10.95 11.42 -17.27
N PRO A 150 12.26 11.71 -17.28
CA PRO A 150 13.27 10.73 -16.88
C PRO A 150 12.90 10.00 -15.57
N PRO A 151 13.04 8.66 -15.50
CA PRO A 151 12.53 7.86 -14.40
C PRO A 151 13.05 8.32 -13.02
N GLU A 152 14.28 8.82 -12.97
CA GLU A 152 14.93 9.35 -11.78
C GLU A 152 14.22 10.58 -11.18
N THR A 153 13.41 11.32 -11.95
CA THR A 153 12.65 12.47 -11.45
C THR A 153 11.25 12.10 -10.95
N PHE A 154 10.83 10.84 -11.11
CA PHE A 154 9.50 10.40 -10.70
C PHE A 154 9.32 10.42 -9.17
N PRO A 155 10.27 9.95 -8.33
CA PRO A 155 10.15 10.01 -6.87
C PRO A 155 9.93 11.44 -6.34
N GLU A 156 10.64 12.43 -6.90
CA GLU A 156 10.44 13.85 -6.54
C GLU A 156 9.03 14.33 -6.93
N THR A 157 8.54 13.94 -8.10
CA THR A 157 7.18 14.29 -8.53
C THR A 157 6.12 13.65 -7.63
N ILE A 158 6.31 12.39 -7.23
CA ILE A 158 5.44 11.70 -6.27
C ILE A 158 5.43 12.48 -4.96
N THR A 159 6.61 12.79 -4.41
CA THR A 159 6.76 13.55 -3.16
C THR A 159 6.05 14.90 -3.21
N ALA A 160 6.20 15.65 -4.31
CA ALA A 160 5.54 16.94 -4.49
C ALA A 160 4.00 16.81 -4.51
N VAL A 161 3.46 15.80 -5.22
CA VAL A 161 2.01 15.54 -5.23
C VAL A 161 1.52 15.11 -3.85
N LEU A 162 2.26 14.25 -3.14
CA LEU A 162 1.92 13.86 -1.78
C LEU A 162 1.88 15.08 -0.86
N GLY A 163 2.89 15.96 -0.91
CA GLY A 163 2.89 17.21 -0.17
C GLY A 163 1.63 18.04 -0.39
N LEU A 164 1.17 18.17 -1.65
CA LEU A 164 -0.08 18.85 -1.97
C LEU A 164 -1.32 18.12 -1.41
N ILE A 165 -1.37 16.79 -1.50
CA ILE A 165 -2.48 15.99 -0.97
C ILE A 165 -2.59 16.19 0.55
N PHE A 166 -1.48 16.00 1.27
CA PHE A 166 -1.45 16.13 2.74
C PHE A 166 -1.70 17.56 3.20
N THR A 167 -1.30 18.57 2.42
CA THR A 167 -1.51 19.99 2.79
C THR A 167 -2.95 20.47 2.55
N TYR A 168 -3.62 19.99 1.49
CA TYR A 168 -4.88 20.60 1.02
C TYR A 168 -6.09 19.65 0.97
N THR A 169 -5.91 18.36 1.21
CA THR A 169 -6.97 17.35 1.07
C THR A 169 -7.33 16.65 2.38
N LEU A 170 -6.52 16.85 3.44
CA LEU A 170 -6.72 16.29 4.77
C LEU A 170 -7.20 17.33 5.77
#